data_AF-M5VGX1-F1
#
_entry.id   AF-M5VGX1-F1
#
_cell.length_a   1.000
_cell.length_b   1.000
_cell.length_c   1.000
_cell.angle_alpha   90.00
_cell.angle_beta   90.00
_cell.angle_gamma   90.00
#
_symmetry.space_group_name_H-M   'P 1'
#
loop_
_entity.id
_entity.type
_entity.pdbx_description
1 polymer ?
#
loop_
_entity_poly.entity_id
_entity_poly.type
_entity_poly.pdbx_seq_one_letter_code
_entity_poly.pdbx_strand_id
1 'polypeptide(L)'
;MEQTVVGGPGFFALLFNFYGYYFPFVLYTLLAPLALADLVKREDVDSKIGSIWTGAILLIPILGAGIYLVAGGSKVPTWLKNVLVYGGMGFLALIILVTSIAKF
;
A
#
# COMPACT_ATOMS: atom_id res chain seq x y z
N MET A 1 25.84 22.99 -34.41
CA MET A 1 24.78 22.31 -33.64
C MET A 1 25.35 22.06 -32.26
N GLU A 2 25.01 22.89 -31.27
CA GLU A 2 25.35 22.60 -29.88
C GLU A 2 24.68 21.29 -29.48
N GLN A 3 25.48 20.27 -29.13
CA GLN A 3 24.96 19.12 -28.42
C GLN A 3 24.57 19.61 -27.03
N THR A 4 23.27 19.78 -26.80
CA THR A 4 22.75 19.83 -25.44
C THR A 4 23.03 18.47 -24.83
N VAL A 5 24.03 18.40 -23.96
CA VAL A 5 24.20 17.26 -23.06
C VAL A 5 22.99 17.30 -22.12
N VAL A 6 21.94 16.56 -22.48
CA VAL A 6 20.82 16.33 -21.57
C VAL A 6 21.37 15.45 -20.45
N GLY A 7 21.80 16.08 -19.36
CA GLY A 7 22.16 15.37 -18.14
C GLY A 7 20.98 14.50 -17.72
N GLY A 8 21.25 13.22 -17.42
CA GLY A 8 20.23 12.28 -16.99
C GLY A 8 19.51 12.71 -15.70
N PRO A 9 18.46 11.99 -15.29
CA PRO A 9 17.72 12.31 -14.08
C PRO A 9 18.66 12.31 -12.86
N GLY A 10 18.55 13.37 -12.04
CA GLY A 10 19.29 13.44 -10.78
C GLY A 10 18.85 12.35 -9.80
N PHE A 11 19.67 12.10 -8.77
CA PHE A 11 19.42 11.04 -7.78
C PHE A 11 18.00 11.05 -7.19
N PHE A 12 17.48 12.21 -6.80
CA PHE A 12 16.14 12.32 -6.24
C PHE A 12 15.05 12.03 -7.25
N ALA A 13 15.21 12.45 -8.50
CA ALA A 13 14.27 12.12 -9.57
C ALA A 13 14.22 10.60 -9.79
N LEU A 14 15.37 9.92 -9.80
CA LEU A 14 15.46 8.46 -9.86
C LEU A 14 14.78 7.79 -8.65
N LEU A 15 15.09 8.25 -7.43
CA LEU A 15 14.56 7.69 -6.20
C LEU A 15 13.03 7.80 -6.13
N PHE A 16 12.48 8.98 -6.42
CA PHE A 16 11.04 9.23 -6.37
C PHE A 16 10.28 8.59 -7.53
N ASN A 17 10.88 8.46 -8.72
CA ASN A 17 10.28 7.67 -9.80
C ASN A 17 10.23 6.18 -9.42
N PHE A 18 11.32 5.64 -8.86
CA PHE A 18 11.36 4.25 -8.42
C PHE A 18 10.33 3.98 -7.31
N TYR A 19 10.37 4.74 -6.22
CA TYR A 19 9.44 4.55 -5.11
C TYR A 19 8.01 4.95 -5.48
N GLY A 20 7.81 5.98 -6.30
CA GLY A 20 6.48 6.36 -6.79
C GLY A 20 5.81 5.24 -7.59
N TYR A 21 6.59 4.50 -8.37
CA TYR A 21 6.09 3.35 -9.11
C TYR A 21 5.93 2.10 -8.24
N TYR A 22 6.97 1.70 -7.50
CA TYR A 22 6.98 0.39 -6.82
C TYR A 22 6.30 0.38 -5.46
N PHE A 23 6.29 1.51 -4.73
CA PHE A 23 5.78 1.53 -3.36
C PHE A 23 4.30 1.11 -3.21
N PRO A 24 3.36 1.48 -4.11
CA PRO A 24 1.99 0.96 -4.05
C PRO A 24 1.91 -0.56 -4.06
N PHE A 25 2.76 -1.22 -4.86
CA PHE A 25 2.82 -2.68 -4.95
C PHE A 25 3.47 -3.30 -3.71
N VAL A 26 4.54 -2.70 -3.18
CA VAL A 26 5.14 -3.11 -1.91
C VAL A 26 4.10 -3.01 -0.79
N LEU A 27 3.36 -1.91 -0.71
CA LEU A 27 2.33 -1.74 0.31
C LEU A 27 1.21 -2.78 0.16
N TYR A 28 0.72 -3.02 -1.06
CA TYR A 28 -0.29 -4.05 -1.30
C TYR A 28 0.19 -5.46 -0.93
N THR A 29 1.43 -5.81 -1.30
CA THR A 29 2.03 -7.12 -1.01
C THR A 29 2.35 -7.32 0.48
N LEU A 30 2.42 -6.26 1.28
CA LEU A 30 2.48 -6.37 2.74
C LEU A 30 1.09 -6.51 3.36
N LEU A 31 0.12 -5.69 2.92
CA LEU A 31 -1.21 -5.64 3.53
C LEU A 31 -2.08 -6.85 3.16
N ALA A 32 -2.12 -7.24 1.89
CA ALA A 32 -3.05 -8.27 1.43
C ALA A 32 -2.76 -9.66 2.01
N PRO A 33 -1.50 -10.17 2.02
CA PRO A 33 -1.21 -11.45 2.66
C PRO A 33 -1.46 -11.44 4.16
N LEU A 34 -1.14 -10.33 4.84
CA LEU A 34 -1.43 -10.19 6.28
C LEU A 34 -2.93 -10.25 6.56
N ALA A 35 -3.73 -9.54 5.76
CA ALA A 35 -5.18 -9.51 5.86
C ALA A 35 -5.80 -10.91 5.61
N LEU A 36 -5.37 -11.61 4.56
CA LEU A 36 -5.86 -12.96 4.26
C LEU A 36 -5.43 -13.97 5.32
N ALA A 37 -4.19 -13.88 5.80
CA ALA A 37 -3.68 -14.77 6.84
C ALA A 37 -4.41 -14.59 8.18
N ASP A 38 -4.79 -13.36 8.51
CA ASP A 38 -5.67 -13.09 9.65
C ASP A 38 -7.08 -13.62 9.40
N LEU A 39 -7.68 -13.34 8.23
CA LEU A 39 -9.04 -13.76 7.90
C LEU A 39 -9.25 -15.28 7.94
N VAL A 40 -8.29 -16.04 7.42
CA VAL A 40 -8.34 -17.52 7.44
C VAL A 40 -8.35 -18.09 8.86
N LYS A 41 -7.77 -17.38 9.83
CA LYS A 41 -7.67 -17.82 11.23
C LYS A 41 -8.86 -17.36 12.08
N ARG A 42 -9.79 -16.59 11.52
CA ARG A 42 -10.93 -16.07 12.27
C ARG A 42 -12.06 -17.08 12.33
N GLU A 43 -12.31 -17.58 13.54
CA GLU A 43 -13.44 -18.47 13.84
C GLU A 43 -14.76 -17.70 14.03
N ASP A 44 -14.68 -16.38 14.24
CA ASP A 44 -15.82 -15.49 14.45
C ASP A 44 -16.43 -14.93 13.16
N VAL A 45 -15.99 -15.42 11.99
CA VAL A 45 -16.44 -14.97 10.66
C VAL A 45 -17.05 -16.12 9.90
N ASP A 46 -18.30 -15.95 9.46
CA ASP A 46 -18.96 -16.92 8.58
C ASP A 46 -18.42 -16.89 7.14
N SER A 47 -18.79 -17.89 6.34
CA SER A 47 -18.32 -18.02 4.96
C SER A 47 -18.77 -16.88 4.04
N LYS A 48 -19.94 -16.28 4.30
CA LYS A 48 -20.48 -15.18 3.49
C LYS A 48 -19.67 -13.90 3.71
N ILE A 49 -19.47 -13.52 4.96
CA ILE A 49 -18.66 -12.36 5.35
C ILE A 49 -17.20 -12.58 4.96
N GLY A 50 -16.67 -13.79 5.16
CA GLY A 50 -15.32 -14.16 4.73
C GLY A 50 -15.12 -14.02 3.22
N SER A 51 -16.10 -14.42 2.42
CA SER A 51 -16.04 -14.25 0.96
C SER A 51 -16.08 -12.79 0.52
N ILE A 52 -16.89 -11.95 1.19
CA ILE A 52 -16.93 -10.50 0.92
C ILE A 52 -15.57 -9.86 1.23
N TRP A 53 -14.97 -10.18 2.38
CA TRP A 53 -13.65 -9.65 2.73
C TRP A 53 -12.55 -10.15 1.80
N THR A 54 -12.59 -11.42 1.42
CA THR A 54 -11.65 -11.97 0.42
C THR A 54 -11.76 -11.19 -0.89
N GLY A 55 -12.98 -10.96 -1.37
CA GLY A 55 -13.23 -10.13 -2.56
C GLY A 55 -12.71 -8.71 -2.40
N ALA A 56 -13.00 -8.04 -1.28
CA ALA A 56 -12.51 -6.68 -1.02
C ALA A 56 -10.97 -6.61 -1.02
N ILE A 57 -10.31 -7.54 -0.32
CA ILE A 57 -8.83 -7.59 -0.20
C ILE A 57 -8.17 -7.78 -1.57
N LEU A 58 -8.72 -8.64 -2.42
CA LEU A 58 -8.13 -8.98 -3.71
C LEU A 58 -8.48 -7.98 -4.83
N LEU A 59 -9.69 -7.43 -4.81
CA LEU A 59 -10.23 -6.63 -5.92
C LEU A 59 -10.08 -5.12 -5.71
N ILE A 60 -9.82 -4.66 -4.49
CA ILE A 60 -9.63 -3.24 -4.17
C ILE A 60 -8.18 -3.06 -3.68
N PRO A 61 -7.21 -2.79 -4.57
CA PRO A 61 -5.80 -2.71 -4.21
C PRO A 61 -5.56 -1.73 -3.07
N ILE A 62 -4.73 -2.13 -2.10
CA ILE A 62 -4.36 -1.40 -0.88
C ILE A 62 -5.55 -1.15 0.06
N LEU A 63 -6.63 -0.51 -0.42
CA LEU A 63 -7.78 -0.12 0.39
C LEU A 63 -8.54 -1.31 0.94
N GLY A 64 -8.76 -2.38 0.17
CA GLY A 64 -9.49 -3.55 0.65
C GLY A 64 -8.80 -4.20 1.86
N ALA A 65 -7.50 -4.45 1.73
CA ALA A 65 -6.67 -4.98 2.81
C ALA A 65 -6.52 -3.99 3.98
N GLY A 66 -6.30 -2.71 3.68
CA GLY A 66 -6.18 -1.66 4.69
C GLY A 66 -7.43 -1.52 5.55
N ILE A 67 -8.61 -1.42 4.91
CA ILE A 67 -9.92 -1.32 5.56
C ILE A 67 -10.21 -2.57 6.39
N TYR A 68 -9.93 -3.76 5.84
CA TYR A 68 -10.07 -5.01 6.59
C TYR A 68 -9.25 -4.98 7.90
N LEU A 69 -7.98 -4.58 7.83
CA LEU A 69 -7.09 -4.58 8.98
C LEU A 69 -7.53 -3.59 10.06
N VAL A 70 -8.05 -2.42 9.69
CA VAL A 70 -8.44 -1.39 10.68
C VAL A 70 -9.88 -1.52 11.17
N ALA A 71 -10.82 -1.92 10.30
CA ALA A 71 -12.26 -1.89 10.57
C ALA A 71 -12.96 -3.25 10.40
N GLY A 72 -12.30 -4.24 9.80
CA GLY A 72 -12.88 -5.56 9.54
C GLY A 72 -12.93 -6.50 10.75
N GLY A 73 -12.52 -6.05 11.94
CA GLY A 73 -12.45 -6.87 13.15
C GLY A 73 -11.19 -7.75 13.23
N SER A 74 -10.13 -7.37 12.50
CA SER A 74 -8.85 -8.08 12.47
C SER A 74 -8.26 -8.31 13.86
N LYS A 75 -7.65 -9.49 14.08
CA LYS A 75 -6.98 -9.87 15.34
C LYS A 75 -5.47 -9.60 15.31
N VAL A 76 -4.95 -9.04 14.22
CA VAL A 76 -3.56 -8.57 14.10
C VAL A 76 -3.28 -7.52 15.20
N PRO A 77 -2.09 -7.57 15.86
CA PRO A 77 -1.71 -6.59 16.88
C PRO A 77 -1.90 -5.14 16.42
N THR A 78 -2.49 -4.31 17.30
CA THR A 78 -2.86 -2.93 16.95
C THR A 78 -1.68 -2.07 16.51
N TRP A 79 -0.51 -2.25 17.11
CA TRP A 79 0.69 -1.51 16.70
C TRP A 79 1.09 -1.85 15.26
N LEU A 80 1.03 -3.14 14.88
CA LEU A 80 1.46 -3.60 13.56
C LEU A 80 0.52 -3.12 12.47
N LYS A 81 -0.80 -3.27 12.67
CA LYS A 81 -1.80 -2.76 11.72
C LYS A 81 -1.73 -1.25 11.56
N ASN A 82 -1.50 -0.51 12.65
CA ASN A 82 -1.40 0.95 12.58
C ASN A 82 -0.15 1.41 11.82
N VAL A 83 1.01 0.79 12.09
CA VAL A 83 2.26 1.12 11.39
C VAL A 83 2.14 0.79 9.90
N LEU A 84 1.65 -0.40 9.56
CA LEU A 84 1.54 -0.82 8.16
C LEU A 84 0.49 -0.01 7.39
N VAL A 85 -0.71 0.17 7.95
CA VAL A 85 -1.80 0.86 7.26
C VAL A 85 -1.57 2.36 7.28
N TYR A 86 -1.52 3.01 8.46
CA TYR A 86 -1.41 4.47 8.51
C TYR A 86 -0.02 4.96 8.10
N GLY A 87 1.04 4.26 8.53
CA GLY A 87 2.40 4.60 8.11
C GLY A 87 2.62 4.38 6.62
N GLY A 88 2.19 3.23 6.08
CA GLY A 88 2.26 2.95 4.65
C GLY A 88 1.46 3.92 3.80
N MET A 89 0.20 4.19 4.17
CA MET A 89 -0.64 5.16 3.45
C MET A 89 -0.10 6.59 3.57
N GLY A 90 0.41 6.97 4.74
CA GLY A 90 1.06 8.27 4.94
C GLY A 90 2.29 8.45 4.06
N PHE A 91 3.14 7.42 3.96
CA PHE A 91 4.31 7.47 3.08
C PHE A 91 3.94 7.48 1.60
N LEU A 92 2.92 6.71 1.19
CA LEU A 92 2.40 6.76 -0.17
C LEU A 92 1.87 8.17 -0.52
N ALA A 93 1.10 8.78 0.38
CA ALA A 93 0.60 10.14 0.21
C ALA A 93 1.75 11.16 0.13
N LEU A 94 2.79 11.01 0.95
CA LEU A 94 3.98 11.84 0.89
C LEU A 94 4.71 11.72 -0.45
N ILE A 95 4.91 10.50 -0.95
CA ILE A 95 5.53 10.28 -2.26
C ILE A 95 4.73 11.00 -3.35
N ILE A 96 3.41 10.78 -3.40
CA ILE A 96 2.51 11.42 -4.38
C ILE A 96 2.59 12.94 -4.28
N LEU A 97 2.59 13.49 -3.07
CA LEU A 97 2.67 14.93 -2.85
C LEU A 97 3.99 15.49 -3.36
N VAL A 98 5.11 14.85 -3.02
CA VAL A 98 6.44 15.32 -3.42
C VAL A 98 6.60 15.21 -4.94
N THR A 99 6.23 14.09 -5.56
CA THR A 99 6.33 13.93 -7.03
C THR A 99 5.43 14.91 -7.76
N SER A 100 4.22 15.18 -7.25
CA SER A 100 3.30 16.15 -7.86
C SER A 100 3.83 17.58 -7.81
N ILE A 101 4.45 17.98 -6.68
CA ILE A 101 4.99 19.34 -6.51
C ILE A 101 6.30 19.50 -7.30
N ALA A 102 7.20 18.53 -7.17
CA ALA A 102 8.53 18.58 -7.78
C ALA A 102 8.50 18.31 -9.29
N LYS A 103 7.39 17.80 -9.83
CA LYS A 103 7.20 17.44 -11.24
C LYS A 103 8.29 16.49 -11.74
N PHE A 104 8.59 15.48 -10.93
CA PHE A 104 9.46 14.37 -11.30
C PHE A 104 8.80 13.44 -12.32
#